data_AF-A0A953EH85-F1
#
_entry.id   AF-A0A953EH85-F1
#
_cell.length_a   1.000
_cell.length_b   1.000
_cell.length_c   1.000
_cell.angle_alpha   90.00
_cell.angle_beta   90.00
_cell.angle_gamma   90.00
#
_symmetry.space_group_name_H-M   'P 1'
#
loop_
_entity.id
_entity.type
_entity.pdbx_description
1 polymer ?
#
loop_
_entity_poly.entity_id
_entity_poly.type
_entity_poly.pdbx_seq_one_letter_code
_entity_poly.pdbx_strand_id
1 'polypeptide(L)'
;MDAAGTADLPLATDRAPARPAAFSLRLQLALALALFLACLAPAAINGVPLVFTDTEGYLQAAQIFRPIFDRAFGYGAFLRVTGGLWSLWLPALAQAGLAAWLVPRAIALEAPRWPAHWRRPAAVGLVAILLLGHLPWLAAWIQPDVFTGLMILVLWLLAEHWHAMPRTERALMLLAALGAATTHVTNPPLLAGIGLFALGTALLRSFRHRRHRRAGEAGPPAGLAPIRRTVLLALPLAALGWGLLVSANYITYRQATFSPSSPVFLFARLAADGDPAAALRPGCQAGAPWVACRYLDRLKLPADEFLWRAWSPLPEMGGIPGFMREAAELNPILLRQDWPIWLVNS
;
A
#
# COMPACT_ATOMS: atom_id res chain seq x y z
N MET A 1 -45.09 24.25 -46.60
CA MET A 1 -43.66 23.95 -46.77
C MET A 1 -43.01 24.04 -45.40
N ASP A 2 -42.62 22.87 -44.91
CA ASP A 2 -41.60 22.56 -43.90
C ASP A 2 -41.77 23.11 -42.47
N ALA A 3 -42.57 22.38 -41.68
CA ALA A 3 -42.37 22.30 -40.23
C ALA A 3 -41.41 21.13 -39.94
N ALA A 4 -40.16 21.48 -39.61
CA ALA A 4 -39.12 20.53 -39.26
C ALA A 4 -39.48 19.78 -37.97
N GLY A 5 -39.56 18.45 -38.06
CA GLY A 5 -39.75 17.56 -36.92
C GLY A 5 -38.50 17.53 -36.04
N THR A 6 -38.65 17.94 -34.78
CA THR A 6 -37.67 17.64 -33.74
C THR A 6 -37.80 16.17 -33.37
N ALA A 7 -36.88 15.36 -33.91
CA ALA A 7 -36.70 13.99 -33.48
C ALA A 7 -36.12 13.99 -32.05
N ASP A 8 -36.98 13.72 -31.08
CA ASP A 8 -36.58 13.38 -29.71
C ASP A 8 -35.68 12.14 -29.75
N LEU A 9 -34.37 12.36 -29.61
CA LEU A 9 -33.39 11.30 -29.35
C LEU A 9 -33.59 10.81 -27.91
N PRO A 10 -34.02 9.55 -27.68
CA PRO A 10 -34.14 9.04 -26.34
C PRO A 10 -32.74 8.93 -25.73
N LEU A 11 -32.49 9.70 -24.67
CA LEU A 11 -31.37 9.52 -23.76
C LEU A 11 -31.51 8.13 -23.14
N ALA A 12 -30.89 7.14 -23.76
CA ALA A 12 -30.70 5.80 -23.22
C ALA A 12 -29.91 5.95 -21.91
N THR A 13 -30.63 6.04 -20.80
CA THR A 13 -30.05 5.86 -19.48
C THR A 13 -29.70 4.38 -19.36
N ASP A 14 -28.47 4.06 -19.73
CA ASP A 14 -27.89 2.72 -19.64
C ASP A 14 -27.63 2.39 -18.15
N ARG A 15 -28.69 2.35 -17.35
CA ARG A 15 -28.68 1.77 -16.01
C ARG A 15 -28.87 0.28 -16.21
N ALA A 16 -27.74 -0.43 -16.30
CA ALA A 16 -27.75 -1.88 -16.18
C ALA A 16 -28.62 -2.28 -14.97
N PRO A 17 -29.56 -3.23 -15.12
CA PRO A 17 -30.45 -3.61 -14.03
C PRO A 17 -29.62 -4.06 -12.83
N ALA A 18 -30.00 -3.57 -11.65
CA ALA A 18 -29.40 -4.00 -10.39
C ALA A 18 -29.55 -5.52 -10.28
N ARG A 19 -28.44 -6.25 -10.42
CA ARG A 19 -28.45 -7.70 -10.24
C ARG A 19 -28.92 -7.99 -8.81
N PRO A 20 -29.89 -8.88 -8.60
CA PRO A 20 -30.36 -9.20 -7.26
C PRO A 20 -29.18 -9.70 -6.40
N ALA A 21 -29.19 -9.32 -5.12
CA ALA A 21 -28.14 -9.71 -4.20
C ALA A 21 -28.03 -11.25 -4.15
N ALA A 22 -26.85 -11.78 -4.45
CA ALA A 22 -26.63 -13.24 -4.49
C ALA A 22 -26.74 -13.90 -3.10
N PHE A 23 -26.59 -13.10 -2.03
CA PHE A 23 -26.69 -13.56 -0.64
C PHE A 23 -27.60 -12.66 0.18
N SER A 24 -28.32 -13.28 1.13
CA SER A 24 -29.13 -12.55 2.10
C SER A 24 -28.25 -11.67 2.99
N LEU A 25 -28.81 -10.56 3.49
CA LEU A 25 -28.14 -9.70 4.46
C LEU A 25 -27.66 -10.48 5.69
N ARG A 26 -28.47 -11.45 6.16
CA ARG A 26 -28.12 -12.32 7.29
C ARG A 26 -26.83 -13.11 7.05
N LEU A 27 -26.65 -13.67 5.86
CA LEU A 27 -25.44 -14.40 5.52
C LEU A 27 -24.23 -13.46 5.44
N GLN A 28 -24.39 -12.27 4.83
CA GLN A 28 -23.30 -11.28 4.78
C GLN A 28 -22.85 -10.84 6.19
N LEU A 29 -23.81 -10.59 7.08
CA LEU A 29 -23.53 -10.25 8.48
C LEU A 29 -22.88 -11.42 9.25
N ALA A 30 -23.31 -12.65 9.00
CA ALA A 30 -22.69 -13.83 9.61
C ALA A 30 -21.23 -14.01 9.15
N LEU A 31 -20.95 -13.83 7.85
CA LEU A 31 -19.58 -13.87 7.33
C LEU A 31 -18.73 -12.73 7.89
N ALA A 32 -19.28 -11.51 8.00
CA ALA A 32 -18.60 -10.38 8.60
C ALA A 32 -18.26 -10.62 10.07
N LEU A 33 -19.22 -11.14 10.86
CA LEU A 33 -19.00 -11.46 12.27
C LEU A 33 -17.95 -12.57 12.44
N ALA A 34 -18.04 -13.64 11.64
CA ALA A 34 -17.06 -14.73 11.67
C ALA A 34 -15.65 -14.21 11.35
N LEU A 35 -15.52 -13.36 10.32
CA LEU A 35 -14.24 -12.76 9.96
C LEU A 35 -13.71 -11.80 11.01
N PHE A 36 -14.57 -10.97 11.59
CA PHE A 36 -14.21 -10.06 12.67
C PHE A 36 -13.66 -10.81 13.89
N LEU A 37 -14.38 -11.83 14.37
CA LEU A 37 -13.97 -12.61 15.52
C LEU A 37 -12.69 -13.40 15.25
N ALA A 38 -12.56 -13.99 14.07
CA ALA A 38 -11.36 -14.70 13.69
C ALA A 38 -10.14 -13.76 13.60
N CYS A 39 -10.29 -12.55 13.06
CA CYS A 39 -9.23 -11.55 13.01
C CYS A 39 -8.73 -11.11 14.39
N LEU A 40 -9.55 -11.26 15.43
CA LEU A 40 -9.17 -10.97 16.82
C LEU A 40 -8.68 -12.20 17.56
N ALA A 41 -8.85 -13.41 17.01
CA ALA A 41 -8.51 -14.64 17.68
C ALA A 41 -7.02 -14.73 18.07
N PRO A 42 -6.03 -14.36 17.21
CA PRO A 42 -4.64 -14.38 17.62
C PRO A 42 -4.34 -13.46 18.81
N ALA A 43 -4.92 -12.25 18.82
CA ALA A 43 -4.80 -11.32 19.94
C ALA A 43 -5.48 -11.85 21.23
N ALA A 44 -6.65 -12.48 21.09
CA ALA A 44 -7.37 -13.06 22.22
C ALA A 44 -6.64 -14.26 22.82
N ILE A 45 -6.09 -15.14 21.99
CA ILE A 45 -5.27 -16.27 22.44
C ILE A 45 -3.99 -15.76 23.12
N ASN A 46 -3.37 -14.70 22.58
CA ASN A 46 -2.18 -14.09 23.15
C ASN A 46 -2.48 -13.26 24.44
N GLY A 47 -3.74 -12.94 24.72
CA GLY A 47 -4.16 -12.09 25.83
C GLY A 47 -4.05 -10.58 25.56
N VAL A 48 -3.27 -10.17 24.57
CA VAL A 48 -3.15 -8.80 24.06
C VAL A 48 -2.91 -8.80 22.54
N PRO A 49 -3.24 -7.71 21.83
CA PRO A 49 -2.86 -7.54 20.43
C PRO A 49 -1.37 -7.71 20.22
N LEU A 50 -1.01 -8.30 19.09
CA LEU A 50 0.35 -8.70 18.81
C LEU A 50 1.18 -7.46 18.49
N VAL A 51 2.37 -7.36 19.10
CA VAL A 51 3.32 -6.27 18.84
C VAL A 51 4.51 -6.80 18.05
N PHE A 52 5.10 -5.93 17.24
CA PHE A 52 6.32 -6.19 16.50
C PHE A 52 7.39 -5.16 16.87
N THR A 53 8.63 -5.37 16.43
CA THR A 53 9.74 -4.43 16.68
C THR A 53 9.41 -3.01 16.22
N ASP A 54 8.58 -2.89 15.19
CA ASP A 54 8.18 -1.61 14.59
C ASP A 54 7.03 -0.92 15.33
N THR A 55 6.28 -1.65 16.17
CA THR A 55 5.10 -1.12 16.86
C THR A 55 5.43 0.06 17.75
N GLU A 56 6.60 0.04 18.42
CA GLU A 56 7.06 1.15 19.26
C GLU A 56 7.12 2.45 18.47
N GLY A 57 7.76 2.42 17.30
CA GLY A 57 7.91 3.61 16.45
C GLY A 57 6.55 4.19 16.02
N TYR A 58 5.58 3.33 15.71
CA TYR A 58 4.24 3.79 15.37
C TYR A 58 3.48 4.40 16.56
N LEU A 59 3.66 3.87 17.77
CA LEU A 59 3.10 4.44 18.99
C LEU A 59 3.73 5.79 19.31
N GLN A 60 5.05 5.92 19.16
CA GLN A 60 5.72 7.21 19.30
C GLN A 60 5.17 8.22 18.29
N ALA A 61 5.06 7.85 17.01
CA ALA A 61 4.47 8.69 15.96
C ALA A 61 3.03 9.11 16.29
N ALA A 62 2.23 8.22 16.89
CA ALA A 62 0.88 8.53 17.36
C ALA A 62 0.86 9.50 18.54
N GLN A 63 1.79 9.35 19.49
CA GLN A 63 1.92 10.19 20.69
C GLN A 63 2.28 11.63 20.33
N ILE A 64 3.32 11.81 19.51
CA ILE A 64 3.75 13.14 19.06
C ILE A 64 2.92 13.68 17.88
N PHE A 65 2.13 12.80 17.25
CA PHE A 65 1.35 13.07 16.05
C PHE A 65 2.18 13.67 14.90
N ARG A 66 3.36 13.07 14.68
CA ARG A 66 4.32 13.40 13.62
C ARG A 66 4.96 12.12 13.08
N PRO A 67 5.46 12.09 11.82
CA PRO A 67 6.32 11.02 11.35
C PRO A 67 7.54 10.84 12.24
N ILE A 68 8.01 9.61 12.34
CA ILE A 68 9.37 9.27 12.81
C ILE A 68 10.23 8.90 11.59
N PHE A 69 11.55 9.04 11.69
CA PHE A 69 12.46 9.04 10.51
C PHE A 69 12.34 7.80 9.62
N ASP A 70 12.00 6.66 10.19
CA ASP A 70 12.00 5.35 9.57
C ASP A 70 10.61 4.71 9.48
N ARG A 71 9.52 5.47 9.72
CA ARG A 71 8.14 4.97 9.56
C ARG A 71 7.23 5.96 8.85
N ALA A 72 6.34 5.42 8.03
CA ALA A 72 5.28 6.21 7.40
C ALA A 72 4.29 6.74 8.45
N PHE A 73 3.95 8.03 8.38
CA PHE A 73 3.10 8.67 9.37
C PHE A 73 1.67 8.12 9.43
N GLY A 74 1.11 7.65 8.31
CA GLY A 74 -0.31 7.31 8.21
C GLY A 74 -0.76 6.24 9.22
N TYR A 75 0.11 5.29 9.56
CA TYR A 75 -0.23 4.30 10.59
C TYR A 75 -0.18 4.88 12.01
N GLY A 76 0.77 5.76 12.32
CA GLY A 76 0.77 6.50 13.58
C GLY A 76 -0.48 7.38 13.74
N ALA A 77 -0.93 8.02 12.66
CA ALA A 77 -2.19 8.76 12.66
C ALA A 77 -3.41 7.83 12.88
N PHE A 78 -3.42 6.65 12.25
CA PHE A 78 -4.45 5.63 12.48
C PHE A 78 -4.49 5.20 13.95
N LEU A 79 -3.34 4.89 14.56
CA LEU A 79 -3.26 4.55 15.99
C LEU A 79 -3.79 5.69 16.87
N ARG A 80 -3.44 6.95 16.57
CA ARG A 80 -3.92 8.10 17.34
C ARG A 80 -5.44 8.25 17.27
N VAL A 81 -6.02 8.12 16.09
CA VAL A 81 -7.46 8.31 15.84
C VAL A 81 -8.28 7.15 16.40
N THR A 82 -7.77 5.93 16.32
CA THR A 82 -8.46 4.73 16.83
C THR A 82 -8.28 4.51 18.33
N GLY A 83 -7.45 5.30 19.01
CA GLY A 83 -7.26 5.19 20.46
C GLY A 83 -6.14 4.22 20.87
N GLY A 84 -5.19 3.92 20.00
CA GLY A 84 -4.04 3.05 20.26
C GLY A 84 -3.12 3.50 21.41
N LEU A 85 -3.18 4.78 21.81
CA LEU A 85 -2.47 5.26 23.01
C LEU A 85 -3.15 4.86 24.32
N TRP A 86 -4.44 4.50 24.28
CA TRP A 86 -5.22 4.06 25.43
C TRP A 86 -5.26 2.54 25.53
N SER A 87 -5.46 1.87 24.38
CA SER A 87 -5.50 0.43 24.31
C SER A 87 -5.20 -0.02 22.89
N LEU A 88 -4.29 -0.99 22.75
CA LEU A 88 -3.98 -1.63 21.47
C LEU A 88 -5.16 -2.44 20.92
N TRP A 89 -6.14 -2.78 21.76
CA TRP A 89 -7.34 -3.48 21.29
C TRP A 89 -8.17 -2.63 20.34
N LEU A 90 -8.21 -1.32 20.52
CA LEU A 90 -9.00 -0.43 19.67
C LEU A 90 -8.51 -0.37 18.21
N PRO A 91 -7.21 -0.16 17.91
CA PRO A 91 -6.71 -0.29 16.54
C PRO A 91 -6.86 -1.70 15.98
N ALA A 92 -6.66 -2.76 16.79
CA ALA A 92 -6.89 -4.14 16.34
C ALA A 92 -8.36 -4.39 15.95
N LEU A 93 -9.31 -3.90 16.75
CA LEU A 93 -10.74 -3.92 16.44
C LEU A 93 -11.05 -3.15 15.15
N ALA A 94 -10.43 -1.99 14.93
CA ALA A 94 -10.61 -1.22 13.71
C ALA A 94 -10.03 -1.93 12.47
N GLN A 95 -8.85 -2.55 12.58
CA GLN A 95 -8.25 -3.37 11.51
C GLN A 95 -9.13 -4.57 11.16
N ALA A 96 -9.56 -5.32 12.18
CA ALA A 96 -10.47 -6.46 12.02
C ALA A 96 -11.82 -6.02 11.43
N GLY A 97 -12.38 -4.89 11.87
CA GLY A 97 -13.61 -4.32 11.35
C GLY A 97 -13.53 -3.94 9.87
N LEU A 98 -12.40 -3.33 9.46
CA LEU A 98 -12.17 -2.97 8.06
C LEU A 98 -12.12 -4.23 7.16
N ALA A 99 -11.42 -5.28 7.60
CA ALA A 99 -11.40 -6.57 6.90
C ALA A 99 -12.79 -7.24 6.87
N ALA A 100 -13.48 -7.25 8.00
CA ALA A 100 -14.84 -7.79 8.18
C ALA A 100 -15.90 -7.08 7.34
N TRP A 101 -15.68 -5.81 7.00
CA TRP A 101 -16.54 -5.08 6.07
C TRP A 101 -16.18 -5.40 4.61
N LEU A 102 -14.91 -5.25 4.22
CA LEU A 102 -14.51 -5.29 2.82
C LEU A 102 -14.56 -6.69 2.20
N VAL A 103 -14.16 -7.72 2.94
CA VAL A 103 -14.06 -9.09 2.39
C VAL A 103 -15.45 -9.68 2.09
N PRO A 104 -16.42 -9.73 3.02
CA PRO A 104 -17.76 -10.23 2.70
C PRO A 104 -18.45 -9.37 1.64
N ARG A 105 -18.13 -8.07 1.60
CA ARG A 105 -18.67 -7.18 0.57
C ARG A 105 -18.15 -7.54 -0.83
N ALA A 106 -16.87 -7.84 -0.97
CA ALA A 106 -16.28 -8.36 -2.20
C ALA A 106 -16.92 -9.68 -2.65
N ILE A 107 -17.08 -10.62 -1.71
CA ILE A 107 -17.76 -11.90 -1.96
C ILE A 107 -19.20 -11.67 -2.44
N ALA A 108 -19.95 -10.79 -1.78
CA ALA A 108 -21.35 -10.52 -2.12
C ALA A 108 -21.52 -9.86 -3.50
N LEU A 109 -20.59 -9.00 -3.90
CA LEU A 109 -20.61 -8.32 -5.20
C LEU A 109 -20.15 -9.23 -6.34
N GLU A 110 -19.22 -10.15 -6.09
CA GLU A 110 -18.70 -11.09 -7.08
C GLU A 110 -19.60 -12.32 -7.26
N ALA A 111 -20.27 -12.78 -6.21
CA ALA A 111 -21.08 -14.00 -6.24
C ALA A 111 -22.15 -14.11 -7.34
N PRO A 112 -22.80 -13.04 -7.82
CA PRO A 112 -23.67 -13.10 -8.98
C PRO A 112 -22.98 -13.62 -10.25
N ARG A 113 -21.66 -13.47 -10.37
CA ARG A 113 -20.83 -13.95 -11.50
C ARG A 113 -20.47 -15.45 -11.36
N TRP A 114 -20.62 -16.05 -10.18
CA TRP A 114 -20.35 -17.48 -9.97
C TRP A 114 -21.55 -18.36 -10.36
N PRO A 115 -21.30 -19.62 -10.78
CA PRO A 115 -22.35 -20.61 -11.01
C PRO A 115 -23.23 -20.78 -9.77
N ALA A 116 -24.55 -20.82 -9.93
CA ALA A 116 -25.51 -20.75 -8.82
C ALA A 116 -25.25 -21.81 -7.72
N HIS A 117 -24.93 -23.05 -8.14
CA HIS A 117 -24.63 -24.15 -7.23
C HIS A 117 -23.30 -23.99 -6.48
N TRP A 118 -22.35 -23.20 -7.02
CA TRP A 118 -21.07 -22.93 -6.39
C TRP A 118 -21.07 -21.69 -5.48
N ARG A 119 -22.10 -20.84 -5.50
CA ARG A 119 -22.07 -19.55 -4.79
C ARG A 119 -21.76 -19.68 -3.31
N ARG A 120 -22.52 -20.51 -2.59
CA ARG A 120 -22.35 -20.75 -1.15
C ARG A 120 -21.04 -21.49 -0.83
N PRO A 121 -20.70 -22.63 -1.47
CA PRO A 121 -19.45 -23.32 -1.15
C PRO A 121 -18.21 -22.49 -1.51
N ALA A 122 -18.24 -21.70 -2.59
CA ALA A 122 -17.15 -20.80 -2.93
C ALA A 122 -16.99 -19.67 -1.89
N ALA A 123 -18.10 -19.05 -1.45
CA ALA A 123 -18.05 -18.02 -0.41
C ALA A 123 -17.50 -18.57 0.91
N VAL A 124 -18.00 -19.73 1.36
CA VAL A 124 -17.54 -20.37 2.61
C VAL A 124 -16.09 -20.83 2.48
N GLY A 125 -15.71 -21.44 1.35
CA GLY A 125 -14.34 -21.89 1.09
C GLY A 125 -13.35 -20.73 1.06
N LEU A 126 -13.69 -19.62 0.40
CA LEU A 126 -12.85 -18.43 0.37
C LEU A 126 -12.71 -17.81 1.76
N VAL A 127 -13.81 -17.71 2.53
CA VAL A 127 -13.73 -17.24 3.91
C VAL A 127 -12.87 -18.19 4.73
N ALA A 128 -13.05 -19.50 4.65
CA ALA A 128 -12.23 -20.48 5.36
C ALA A 128 -10.74 -20.35 5.02
N ILE A 129 -10.37 -20.16 3.75
CA ILE A 129 -8.98 -19.90 3.35
C ILE A 129 -8.45 -18.61 3.99
N LEU A 130 -9.24 -17.54 4.00
CA LEU A 130 -8.84 -16.29 4.63
C LEU A 130 -8.72 -16.42 6.16
N LEU A 131 -9.61 -17.19 6.80
CA LEU A 131 -9.62 -17.44 8.24
C LEU A 131 -8.46 -18.32 8.70
N LEU A 132 -8.13 -19.36 7.93
CA LEU A 132 -7.04 -20.28 8.22
C LEU A 132 -5.70 -19.78 7.67
N GLY A 133 -5.72 -18.69 6.90
CA GLY A 133 -4.55 -18.05 6.33
C GLY A 133 -3.97 -16.98 7.26
N HIS A 134 -3.27 -16.04 6.63
CA HIS A 134 -2.48 -15.03 7.35
C HIS A 134 -3.29 -13.76 7.73
N LEU A 135 -4.53 -13.62 7.25
CA LEU A 135 -5.33 -12.42 7.50
C LEU A 135 -5.59 -12.16 8.99
N PRO A 136 -5.94 -13.18 9.82
CA PRO A 136 -6.11 -12.94 11.24
C PRO A 136 -4.86 -12.42 11.96
N TRP A 137 -3.70 -12.93 11.58
CA TRP A 137 -2.42 -12.50 12.15
C TRP A 137 -2.11 -11.06 11.78
N LEU A 138 -2.30 -10.68 10.50
CA LEU A 138 -2.13 -9.30 10.04
C LEU A 138 -3.08 -8.32 10.74
N ALA A 139 -4.33 -8.73 10.99
CA ALA A 139 -5.30 -7.89 11.67
C ALA A 139 -5.01 -7.74 13.17
N ALA A 140 -4.40 -8.76 13.79
CA ALA A 140 -4.03 -8.77 15.21
C ALA A 140 -2.69 -8.08 15.50
N TRP A 141 -1.78 -8.01 14.52
CA TRP A 141 -0.56 -7.22 14.64
C TRP A 141 -0.85 -5.73 14.61
N ILE A 142 -0.25 -5.00 15.55
CA ILE A 142 -0.22 -3.52 15.54
C ILE A 142 0.87 -3.07 14.55
N GLN A 143 0.58 -3.29 13.26
CA GLN A 143 1.42 -2.99 12.12
C GLN A 143 0.57 -2.63 10.88
N PRO A 144 1.06 -1.82 9.93
CA PRO A 144 0.26 -1.40 8.77
C PRO A 144 0.01 -2.46 7.68
N ASP A 145 0.60 -3.65 7.75
CA ASP A 145 0.66 -4.61 6.63
C ASP A 145 -0.71 -5.04 6.11
N VAL A 146 -1.71 -5.15 7.00
CA VAL A 146 -3.08 -5.48 6.61
C VAL A 146 -3.66 -4.47 5.61
N PHE A 147 -3.25 -3.19 5.71
CA PHE A 147 -3.78 -2.12 4.87
C PHE A 147 -3.37 -2.25 3.41
N THR A 148 -2.22 -2.86 3.09
CA THR A 148 -1.80 -3.04 1.70
C THR A 148 -2.77 -3.96 0.96
N GLY A 149 -3.12 -5.11 1.55
CA GLY A 149 -4.11 -6.03 0.98
C GLY A 149 -5.49 -5.42 0.86
N LEU A 150 -5.94 -4.70 1.91
CA LEU A 150 -7.24 -4.03 1.93
C LEU A 150 -7.33 -2.88 0.91
N MET A 151 -6.24 -2.13 0.69
CA MET A 151 -6.15 -1.08 -0.33
C MET A 151 -6.33 -1.64 -1.73
N ILE A 152 -5.67 -2.77 -2.05
CA ILE A 152 -5.81 -3.45 -3.34
C ILE A 152 -7.24 -3.95 -3.52
N LEU A 153 -7.83 -4.55 -2.48
CA LEU A 153 -9.21 -5.02 -2.50
C LEU A 153 -10.20 -3.88 -2.77
N VAL A 154 -10.01 -2.74 -2.10
CA VAL A 154 -10.82 -1.54 -2.32
C VAL A 154 -10.68 -1.01 -3.75
N LEU A 155 -9.45 -0.91 -4.26
CA LEU A 155 -9.21 -0.46 -5.64
C LEU A 155 -9.95 -1.37 -6.65
N TRP A 156 -9.86 -2.69 -6.45
CA TRP A 156 -10.57 -3.66 -7.27
C TRP A 156 -12.09 -3.51 -7.16
N LEU A 157 -12.64 -3.37 -5.95
CA LEU A 157 -14.07 -3.13 -5.71
C LEU A 157 -14.56 -1.88 -6.45
N LEU A 158 -13.83 -0.77 -6.34
CA LEU A 158 -14.19 0.48 -6.99
C LEU A 158 -14.07 0.40 -8.52
N ALA A 159 -13.08 -0.33 -9.06
CA ALA A 159 -12.90 -0.49 -10.50
C ALA A 159 -14.00 -1.39 -11.14
N GLU A 160 -14.27 -2.54 -10.52
CA GLU A 160 -15.18 -3.57 -11.04
C GLU A 160 -16.65 -3.30 -10.69
N HIS A 161 -16.90 -2.83 -9.47
CA HIS A 161 -18.24 -2.77 -8.88
C HIS A 161 -18.73 -1.35 -8.63
N TRP A 162 -18.11 -0.33 -9.27
CA TRP A 162 -18.47 1.09 -9.12
C TRP A 162 -19.98 1.33 -9.05
N HIS A 163 -20.73 0.86 -10.06
CA HIS A 163 -22.16 1.14 -10.17
C HIS A 163 -23.05 0.28 -9.25
N ALA A 164 -22.52 -0.78 -8.66
CA ALA A 164 -23.24 -1.68 -7.77
C ALA A 164 -23.28 -1.19 -6.30
N MET A 165 -22.52 -0.15 -5.98
CA MET A 165 -22.39 0.41 -4.63
C MET A 165 -23.01 1.81 -4.55
N PRO A 166 -23.69 2.21 -3.45
CA PRO A 166 -24.13 3.58 -3.23
C PRO A 166 -22.93 4.56 -3.11
N ARG A 167 -23.20 5.85 -3.31
CA ARG A 167 -22.16 6.90 -3.28
C ARG A 167 -21.42 6.98 -1.93
N THR A 168 -22.14 6.77 -0.83
CA THR A 168 -21.57 6.77 0.53
C THR A 168 -20.54 5.66 0.70
N GLU A 169 -20.87 4.44 0.27
CA GLU A 169 -19.94 3.30 0.30
C GLU A 169 -18.69 3.57 -0.54
N ARG A 170 -18.84 4.13 -1.74
CA ARG A 170 -17.70 4.51 -2.58
C ARG A 170 -16.81 5.56 -1.90
N ALA A 171 -17.41 6.57 -1.27
CA ALA A 171 -16.66 7.62 -0.58
C ALA A 171 -15.88 7.06 0.62
N LEU A 172 -16.50 6.17 1.42
CA LEU A 172 -15.83 5.49 2.54
C LEU A 172 -14.68 4.60 2.05
N MET A 173 -14.88 3.88 0.95
CA MET A 173 -13.83 3.08 0.32
C MET A 173 -12.68 3.94 -0.20
N LEU A 174 -12.96 5.06 -0.88
CA LEU A 174 -11.93 6.00 -1.33
C LEU A 174 -11.12 6.56 -0.15
N LEU A 175 -11.80 6.92 0.95
CA LEU A 175 -11.15 7.39 2.17
C LEU A 175 -10.28 6.29 2.80
N ALA A 176 -10.79 5.05 2.88
CA ALA A 176 -10.03 3.92 3.39
C ALA A 176 -8.79 3.60 2.54
N ALA A 177 -8.93 3.64 1.20
CA ALA A 177 -7.80 3.44 0.29
C ALA A 177 -6.76 4.56 0.39
N LEU A 178 -7.20 5.82 0.55
CA LEU A 178 -6.28 6.94 0.75
C LEU A 178 -5.56 6.83 2.10
N GLY A 179 -6.28 6.49 3.17
CA GLY A 179 -5.68 6.23 4.48
C GLY A 179 -4.64 5.11 4.39
N ALA A 180 -5.01 3.97 3.83
CA ALA A 180 -4.12 2.83 3.58
C ALA A 180 -2.90 3.20 2.72
N ALA A 181 -3.05 4.06 1.70
CA ALA A 181 -1.94 4.53 0.89
C ALA A 181 -0.87 5.27 1.72
N THR A 182 -1.22 5.82 2.87
CA THR A 182 -0.29 6.55 3.75
C THR A 182 0.28 5.71 4.89
N THR A 183 -0.20 4.47 5.11
CA THR A 183 0.24 3.66 6.26
C THR A 183 1.60 3.02 6.05
N HIS A 184 2.05 2.86 4.80
CA HIS A 184 3.34 2.29 4.45
C HIS A 184 3.92 2.96 3.19
N VAL A 185 5.23 3.22 3.17
CA VAL A 185 5.89 3.98 2.08
C VAL A 185 5.83 3.27 0.72
N THR A 186 5.61 1.96 0.70
CA THR A 186 5.48 1.15 -0.54
C THR A 186 4.08 1.18 -1.14
N ASN A 187 3.06 1.64 -0.40
CA ASN A 187 1.68 1.62 -0.87
C ASN A 187 1.44 2.60 -2.05
N PRO A 188 1.92 3.86 -2.03
CA PRO A 188 1.77 4.75 -3.19
C PRO A 188 2.52 4.26 -4.45
N PRO A 189 3.79 3.80 -4.39
CA PRO A 189 4.44 3.16 -5.53
C PRO A 189 3.66 1.96 -6.08
N LEU A 190 3.09 1.13 -5.22
CA LEU A 190 2.29 -0.03 -5.63
C LEU A 190 1.03 0.41 -6.39
N LEU A 191 0.31 1.41 -5.89
CA LEU A 191 -0.84 2.01 -6.60
C LEU A 191 -0.42 2.60 -7.95
N ALA A 192 0.70 3.31 -8.00
CA ALA A 192 1.24 3.85 -9.25
C ALA A 192 1.57 2.75 -10.24
N GLY A 193 2.23 1.67 -9.81
CA GLY A 193 2.53 0.50 -10.63
C GLY A 193 1.27 -0.15 -11.21
N ILE A 194 0.25 -0.37 -10.38
CA ILE A 194 -1.05 -0.90 -10.82
C ILE A 194 -1.72 0.05 -11.84
N GLY A 195 -1.70 1.36 -11.57
CA GLY A 195 -2.27 2.38 -12.46
C GLY A 195 -1.56 2.48 -13.80
N LEU A 196 -0.23 2.45 -13.82
CA LEU A 196 0.59 2.47 -15.04
C LEU A 196 0.42 1.19 -15.85
N PHE A 197 0.36 0.03 -15.19
CA PHE A 197 0.05 -1.23 -15.84
C PHE A 197 -1.36 -1.22 -16.47
N ALA A 198 -2.36 -0.72 -15.73
CA ALA A 198 -3.72 -0.53 -16.26
C ALA A 198 -3.74 0.46 -17.45
N LEU A 199 -2.92 1.51 -17.42
CA LEU A 199 -2.80 2.46 -18.51
C LEU A 199 -2.19 1.80 -19.76
N GLY A 200 -1.08 1.09 -19.60
CA GLY A 200 -0.44 0.34 -20.69
C GLY A 200 -1.39 -0.69 -21.33
N THR A 201 -2.13 -1.42 -20.51
CA THR A 201 -3.14 -2.39 -21.01
C THR A 201 -4.32 -1.70 -21.70
N ALA A 202 -4.82 -0.57 -21.17
CA ALA A 202 -5.87 0.22 -21.81
C ALA A 202 -5.43 0.78 -23.17
N LEU A 203 -4.20 1.28 -23.26
CA LEU A 203 -3.61 1.79 -24.49
C LEU A 203 -3.48 0.66 -25.51
N LEU A 204 -2.85 -0.46 -25.15
CA LEU A 204 -2.65 -1.62 -26.02
C LEU A 204 -3.99 -2.15 -26.57
N ARG A 205 -5.01 -2.32 -25.70
CA ARG A 205 -6.34 -2.76 -26.12
C ARG A 205 -7.02 -1.74 -27.04
N SER A 206 -6.87 -0.44 -26.77
CA SER A 206 -7.41 0.62 -27.63
C SER A 206 -6.75 0.65 -29.01
N PHE A 207 -5.43 0.44 -29.09
CA PHE A 207 -4.71 0.32 -30.36
C PHE A 207 -5.14 -0.91 -31.16
N ARG A 208 -5.24 -2.08 -30.52
CA ARG A 208 -5.73 -3.32 -31.17
C ARG A 208 -7.16 -3.16 -31.66
N HIS A 209 -8.03 -2.55 -30.86
CA HIS A 209 -9.43 -2.29 -31.25
C HIS A 209 -9.54 -1.36 -32.46
N ARG A 210 -8.75 -0.27 -32.51
CA ARG A 210 -8.69 0.62 -33.68
C ARG A 210 -8.21 -0.12 -34.94
N ARG A 211 -7.24 -1.04 -34.80
CA ARG A 211 -6.75 -1.87 -35.91
C ARG A 211 -7.82 -2.83 -36.43
N HIS A 212 -8.51 -3.58 -35.55
CA HIS A 212 -9.60 -4.47 -35.97
C HIS A 212 -10.82 -3.71 -36.51
N ARG A 213 -11.12 -2.51 -36.00
CA ARG A 213 -12.15 -1.64 -36.59
C ARG A 213 -11.81 -1.21 -38.01
N ARG A 214 -10.56 -0.84 -38.27
CA ARG A 214 -10.08 -0.53 -39.63
C ARG A 214 -10.14 -1.75 -40.55
N ALA A 215 -10.01 -2.95 -40.00
CA ALA A 215 -10.15 -4.21 -40.72
C ALA A 215 -11.62 -4.69 -40.88
N GLY A 216 -12.60 -3.97 -40.35
CA GLY A 216 -14.03 -4.31 -40.48
C GLY A 216 -14.56 -5.38 -39.49
N GLU A 217 -13.77 -5.79 -38.49
CA GLU A 217 -14.06 -6.99 -37.68
C GLU A 217 -14.51 -6.72 -36.23
N ALA A 218 -14.70 -5.46 -35.80
CA ALA A 218 -14.73 -5.15 -34.35
C ALA A 218 -16.07 -4.64 -33.79
N GLY A 219 -16.66 -5.43 -32.88
CA GLY A 219 -17.64 -5.00 -31.88
C GLY A 219 -17.05 -4.08 -30.79
N PRO A 220 -17.85 -3.56 -29.84
CA PRO A 220 -17.37 -2.66 -28.78
C PRO A 220 -16.33 -3.36 -27.87
N PRO A 221 -15.32 -2.63 -27.35
CA PRO A 221 -14.27 -3.24 -26.53
C PRO A 221 -14.80 -3.61 -25.14
N ALA A 222 -15.18 -4.88 -24.97
CA ALA A 222 -15.56 -5.42 -23.67
C ALA A 222 -14.39 -5.32 -22.67
N GLY A 223 -14.71 -4.98 -21.42
CA GLY A 223 -13.72 -4.95 -20.32
C GLY A 223 -12.77 -3.73 -20.30
N LEU A 224 -12.97 -2.71 -21.14
CA LEU A 224 -12.14 -1.49 -21.11
C LEU A 224 -12.55 -0.52 -19.99
N ALA A 225 -13.82 -0.55 -19.58
CA ALA A 225 -14.36 0.30 -18.52
C ALA A 225 -13.70 0.09 -17.15
N PRO A 226 -13.60 -1.14 -16.60
CA PRO A 226 -12.93 -1.35 -15.31
C PRO A 226 -11.45 -0.96 -15.36
N ILE A 227 -10.75 -1.28 -16.46
CA ILE A 227 -9.34 -0.89 -16.63
C ILE A 227 -9.17 0.64 -16.57
N ARG A 228 -10.00 1.39 -17.30
CA ARG A 228 -9.99 2.86 -17.27
C ARG A 228 -10.27 3.38 -15.86
N ARG A 229 -11.22 2.78 -15.13
CA ARG A 229 -11.49 3.15 -13.74
C ARG A 229 -10.28 2.86 -12.85
N THR A 230 -9.60 1.74 -13.01
CA THR A 230 -8.36 1.44 -12.28
C THR A 230 -7.32 2.54 -12.49
N VAL A 231 -7.10 3.01 -13.71
CA VAL A 231 -6.19 4.15 -13.99
C VAL A 231 -6.65 5.42 -13.26
N LEU A 232 -7.92 5.78 -13.41
CA LEU A 232 -8.52 7.00 -12.84
C LEU A 232 -8.59 6.98 -11.31
N LEU A 233 -8.46 5.82 -10.67
CA LEU A 233 -8.48 5.67 -9.23
C LEU A 233 -7.06 5.51 -8.66
N ALA A 234 -6.26 4.61 -9.23
CA ALA A 234 -4.96 4.24 -8.69
C ALA A 234 -3.94 5.38 -8.80
N LEU A 235 -3.87 6.08 -9.95
CA LEU A 235 -2.89 7.17 -10.13
C LEU A 235 -3.19 8.37 -9.22
N PRO A 236 -4.44 8.86 -9.09
CA PRO A 236 -4.74 9.92 -8.13
C PRO A 236 -4.54 9.49 -6.68
N LEU A 237 -4.92 8.26 -6.29
CA LEU A 237 -4.68 7.76 -4.94
C LEU A 237 -3.17 7.67 -4.64
N ALA A 238 -2.35 7.23 -5.60
CA ALA A 238 -0.90 7.22 -5.46
C ALA A 238 -0.34 8.63 -5.27
N ALA A 239 -0.74 9.58 -6.13
CA ALA A 239 -0.30 10.96 -6.06
C ALA A 239 -0.70 11.64 -4.73
N LEU A 240 -1.94 11.43 -4.28
CA LEU A 240 -2.43 11.95 -3.01
C LEU A 240 -1.72 11.28 -1.82
N GLY A 241 -1.53 9.97 -1.84
CA GLY A 241 -0.81 9.23 -0.81
C GLY A 241 0.64 9.74 -0.65
N TRP A 242 1.37 9.89 -1.75
CA TRP A 242 2.69 10.52 -1.74
C TRP A 242 2.64 11.96 -1.27
N GLY A 243 1.70 12.76 -1.77
CA GLY A 243 1.54 14.16 -1.39
C GLY A 243 1.35 14.31 0.13
N LEU A 244 0.54 13.44 0.74
CA LEU A 244 0.33 13.42 2.19
C LEU A 244 1.58 12.99 2.96
N LEU A 245 2.29 11.95 2.51
CA LEU A 245 3.54 11.50 3.14
C LEU A 245 4.64 12.57 3.07
N VAL A 246 4.85 13.15 1.88
CA VAL A 246 5.81 14.22 1.65
C VAL A 246 5.45 15.45 2.48
N SER A 247 4.15 15.80 2.54
CA SER A 247 3.68 16.93 3.36
C SER A 247 3.93 16.68 4.85
N ALA A 248 3.67 15.47 5.36
CA ALA A 248 3.94 15.11 6.75
C ALA A 248 5.43 15.23 7.09
N ASN A 249 6.31 14.72 6.21
CA ASN A 249 7.76 14.84 6.36
C ASN A 249 8.24 16.28 6.22
N TYR A 250 7.69 17.06 5.29
CA TYR A 250 8.08 18.46 5.12
C TYR A 250 7.69 19.32 6.32
N ILE A 251 6.49 19.13 6.87
CA ILE A 251 6.04 19.87 8.06
C ILE A 251 6.93 19.54 9.28
N THR A 252 7.43 18.31 9.38
CA THR A 252 8.18 17.82 10.55
C THR A 252 9.68 18.04 10.43
N TYR A 253 10.25 17.63 9.30
CA TYR A 253 11.70 17.58 9.07
C TYR A 253 12.20 18.67 8.11
N ARG A 254 11.30 19.46 7.51
CA ARG A 254 11.61 20.42 6.43
C ARG A 254 12.24 19.75 5.20
N GLN A 255 11.97 18.47 5.00
CA GLN A 255 12.45 17.69 3.85
C GLN A 255 11.26 17.23 3.00
N ALA A 256 11.29 17.58 1.72
CA ALA A 256 10.28 17.14 0.75
C ALA A 256 10.60 15.71 0.24
N THR A 257 10.52 14.73 1.14
CA THR A 257 10.79 13.31 0.86
C THR A 257 9.65 12.44 1.40
N PHE A 258 9.39 11.31 0.76
CA PHE A 258 8.44 10.31 1.29
C PHE A 258 9.07 9.43 2.39
N SER A 259 10.41 9.35 2.45
CA SER A 259 11.15 8.57 3.43
C SER A 259 12.52 9.23 3.70
N PRO A 260 12.68 9.94 4.83
CA PRO A 260 13.94 10.58 5.21
C PRO A 260 15.09 9.60 5.43
N SER A 261 14.78 8.41 5.94
CA SER A 261 15.78 7.38 6.25
C SER A 261 16.31 6.62 5.03
N SER A 262 15.67 6.74 3.86
CA SER A 262 16.01 5.96 2.66
C SER A 262 17.51 5.90 2.31
N PRO A 263 18.31 6.99 2.45
CA PRO A 263 19.73 6.92 2.19
C PRO A 263 20.48 5.92 3.08
N VAL A 264 20.08 5.74 4.35
CA VAL A 264 20.70 4.78 5.27
C VAL A 264 20.37 3.35 4.85
N PHE A 265 19.13 3.09 4.43
CA PHE A 265 18.72 1.78 3.94
C PHE A 265 19.44 1.41 2.64
N LEU A 266 19.57 2.38 1.72
CA LEU A 266 20.36 2.19 0.50
C LEU A 266 21.83 1.95 0.83
N PHE A 267 22.42 2.72 1.75
CA PHE A 267 23.79 2.50 2.20
C PHE A 267 23.98 1.11 2.76
N ALA A 268 23.10 0.66 3.65
CA ALA A 268 23.16 -0.68 4.24
C ALA A 268 23.12 -1.78 3.16
N ARG A 269 22.31 -1.60 2.11
CA ARG A 269 22.26 -2.53 0.99
C ARG A 269 23.53 -2.52 0.15
N LEU A 270 24.03 -1.33 -0.20
CA LEU A 270 25.26 -1.18 -1.00
C LEU A 270 26.49 -1.69 -0.24
N ALA A 271 26.58 -1.41 1.06
CA ALA A 271 27.65 -1.87 1.93
C ALA A 271 27.63 -3.39 2.12
N ALA A 272 26.44 -4.00 2.20
CA ALA A 272 26.30 -5.45 2.30
C ALA A 272 26.75 -6.17 1.02
N ASP A 273 26.42 -5.61 -0.14
CA ASP A 273 26.69 -6.21 -1.45
C ASP A 273 28.10 -5.88 -1.98
N GLY A 274 28.74 -4.80 -1.51
CA GLY A 274 30.02 -4.27 -1.98
C GLY A 274 31.20 -4.39 -1.02
N ASP A 275 32.17 -3.50 -1.16
CA ASP A 275 33.29 -3.30 -0.22
C ASP A 275 33.34 -1.83 0.24
N PRO A 276 32.52 -1.45 1.23
CA PRO A 276 32.42 -0.07 1.69
C PRO A 276 33.76 0.44 2.25
N ALA A 277 34.58 -0.43 2.83
CA ALA A 277 35.89 -0.05 3.37
C ALA A 277 36.83 0.35 2.23
N ALA A 278 36.91 -0.45 1.17
CA ALA A 278 37.68 -0.10 -0.02
C ALA A 278 37.15 1.17 -0.70
N ALA A 279 35.84 1.36 -0.73
CA ALA A 279 35.20 2.52 -1.36
C ALA A 279 35.47 3.85 -0.65
N LEU A 280 35.47 3.83 0.68
CA LEU A 280 35.54 5.05 1.47
C LEU A 280 36.97 5.39 1.92
N ARG A 281 37.87 4.41 1.95
CA ARG A 281 39.26 4.58 2.41
C ARG A 281 40.02 5.73 1.71
N PRO A 282 39.94 5.93 0.39
CA PRO A 282 40.62 7.05 -0.26
C PRO A 282 40.13 8.42 0.25
N GLY A 283 38.81 8.59 0.40
CA GLY A 283 38.23 9.83 0.92
C GLY A 283 38.59 10.06 2.39
N CYS A 284 38.56 9.01 3.22
CA CYS A 284 38.97 9.08 4.61
C CYS A 284 40.46 9.45 4.76
N GLN A 285 41.35 8.90 3.92
CA GLN A 285 42.78 9.24 3.92
C GLN A 285 43.03 10.68 3.42
N ALA A 286 42.18 11.19 2.53
CA ALA A 286 42.20 12.59 2.10
C ALA A 286 41.65 13.56 3.16
N GLY A 287 41.20 13.07 4.32
CA GLY A 287 40.72 13.89 5.42
C GLY A 287 39.22 14.21 5.38
N ALA A 288 38.41 13.44 4.65
CA ALA A 288 36.96 13.61 4.65
C ALA A 288 36.39 13.44 6.09
N PRO A 289 35.52 14.35 6.56
CA PRO A 289 35.06 14.37 7.94
C PRO A 289 33.90 13.39 8.22
N TRP A 290 33.87 12.24 7.52
CA TRP A 290 32.79 11.26 7.64
C TRP A 290 32.91 10.44 8.92
N VAL A 291 31.79 10.28 9.65
CA VAL A 291 31.72 9.41 10.84
C VAL A 291 32.04 7.96 10.48
N ALA A 292 31.67 7.52 9.27
CA ALA A 292 31.98 6.20 8.72
C ALA A 292 33.48 5.88 8.67
N CYS A 293 34.35 6.89 8.57
CA CYS A 293 35.81 6.70 8.55
C CYS A 293 36.33 6.03 9.83
N ARG A 294 35.64 6.19 10.97
CA ARG A 294 36.00 5.54 12.25
C ARG A 294 35.65 4.06 12.29
N TYR A 295 34.79 3.61 11.38
CA TYR A 295 34.17 2.29 11.42
C TYR A 295 34.39 1.47 10.15
N LEU A 296 35.31 1.87 9.25
CA LEU A 296 35.49 1.26 7.92
C LEU A 296 35.46 -0.28 7.94
N ASP A 297 36.20 -0.89 8.86
CA ASP A 297 36.33 -2.36 8.96
C ASP A 297 35.08 -3.05 9.55
N ARG A 298 34.12 -2.27 10.07
CA ARG A 298 32.83 -2.72 10.63
C ARG A 298 31.63 -2.37 9.75
N LEU A 299 31.83 -1.74 8.59
CA LEU A 299 30.73 -1.33 7.69
C LEU A 299 30.16 -2.47 6.86
N LYS A 300 30.95 -3.50 6.56
CA LYS A 300 30.52 -4.64 5.75
C LYS A 300 29.75 -5.65 6.60
N LEU A 301 28.44 -5.47 6.68
CA LEU A 301 27.50 -6.34 7.38
C LEU A 301 26.30 -6.62 6.47
N PRO A 302 25.58 -7.75 6.66
CA PRO A 302 24.25 -7.90 6.10
C PRO A 302 23.37 -6.68 6.43
N ALA A 303 22.56 -6.22 5.47
CA ALA A 303 21.81 -4.97 5.63
C ALA A 303 20.94 -4.95 6.90
N ASP A 304 20.26 -6.05 7.22
CA ASP A 304 19.47 -6.17 8.44
C ASP A 304 20.32 -6.12 9.71
N GLU A 305 21.54 -6.66 9.67
CA GLU A 305 22.44 -6.59 10.81
C GLU A 305 22.95 -5.17 11.04
N PHE A 306 23.33 -4.47 9.97
CA PHE A 306 23.73 -3.07 10.03
C PHE A 306 22.62 -2.17 10.59
N LEU A 307 21.39 -2.34 10.12
CA LEU A 307 20.26 -1.47 10.48
C LEU A 307 19.73 -1.72 11.88
N TRP A 308 19.62 -2.99 12.28
CA TRP A 308 18.75 -3.37 13.41
C TRP A 308 19.48 -3.96 14.61
N ARG A 309 20.77 -4.30 14.50
CA ARG A 309 21.53 -4.87 15.61
C ARG A 309 22.20 -3.78 16.43
N ALA A 310 22.04 -3.85 17.75
CA ALA A 310 22.67 -2.92 18.69
C ALA A 310 24.21 -2.92 18.64
N TRP A 311 24.83 -3.99 18.16
CA TRP A 311 26.29 -4.13 18.03
C TRP A 311 26.84 -3.61 16.68
N SER A 312 25.96 -3.23 15.75
CA SER A 312 26.39 -2.62 14.49
C SER A 312 27.00 -1.24 14.76
N PRO A 313 27.76 -0.64 13.83
CA PRO A 313 28.30 0.70 14.03
C PRO A 313 27.22 1.80 13.94
N LEU A 314 26.00 1.51 13.45
CA LEU A 314 24.99 2.54 13.19
C LEU A 314 24.55 3.30 14.46
N PRO A 315 24.27 2.68 15.61
CA PRO A 315 24.02 3.40 16.86
C PRO A 315 25.17 4.33 17.26
N GLU A 316 26.43 3.90 17.09
CA GLU A 316 27.62 4.70 17.41
C GLU A 316 27.84 5.87 16.42
N MET A 317 27.26 5.77 15.22
CA MET A 317 27.20 6.84 14.22
C MET A 317 26.01 7.80 14.43
N GLY A 318 25.30 7.68 15.56
CA GLY A 318 24.13 8.51 15.89
C GLY A 318 22.80 7.96 15.35
N GLY A 319 22.76 6.67 15.03
CA GLY A 319 21.59 5.99 14.47
C GLY A 319 21.22 6.49 13.07
N ILE A 320 20.01 6.14 12.63
CA ILE A 320 19.46 6.65 11.36
C ILE A 320 19.50 8.19 11.29
N PRO A 321 19.12 8.95 12.34
CA PRO A 321 19.11 10.41 12.25
C PRO A 321 20.51 11.03 12.14
N GLY A 322 21.50 10.46 12.83
CA GLY A 322 22.89 10.92 12.77
C GLY A 322 23.54 10.62 11.41
N PHE A 323 23.25 9.46 10.83
CA PHE A 323 23.95 8.98 9.64
C PHE A 323 23.27 9.32 8.30
N MET A 324 21.98 9.68 8.27
CA MET A 324 21.24 9.84 7.00
C MET A 324 21.83 10.84 6.00
N ARG A 325 22.40 11.97 6.47
CA ARG A 325 23.01 12.98 5.58
C ARG A 325 24.30 12.46 4.98
N GLU A 326 25.13 11.83 5.80
CA GLU A 326 26.37 11.22 5.34
C GLU A 326 26.09 10.05 4.40
N ALA A 327 25.15 9.16 4.75
CA ALA A 327 24.72 8.06 3.87
C ALA A 327 24.31 8.56 2.47
N ALA A 328 23.59 9.69 2.38
CA ALA A 328 23.22 10.29 1.09
C ALA A 328 24.44 10.75 0.27
N GLU A 329 25.49 11.25 0.91
CA GLU A 329 26.76 11.63 0.29
C GLU A 329 27.59 10.41 -0.12
N LEU A 330 27.57 9.34 0.69
CA LEU A 330 28.37 8.14 0.47
C LEU A 330 27.77 7.21 -0.60
N ASN A 331 26.45 7.13 -0.72
CA ASN A 331 25.79 6.20 -1.66
C ASN A 331 26.30 6.31 -3.11
N PRO A 332 26.46 7.51 -3.72
CA PRO A 332 27.05 7.64 -5.05
C PRO A 332 28.52 7.20 -5.16
N ILE A 333 29.26 7.17 -4.04
CA ILE A 333 30.65 6.68 -3.99
C ILE A 333 30.63 5.15 -4.05
N LEU A 334 29.85 4.50 -3.18
CA LEU A 334 29.69 3.04 -3.16
C LEU A 334 29.16 2.52 -4.51
N LEU A 335 28.16 3.20 -5.09
CA LEU A 335 27.63 2.87 -6.41
C LEU A 335 28.71 2.92 -7.50
N ARG A 336 29.56 3.95 -7.50
CA ARG A 336 30.60 4.11 -8.52
C ARG A 336 31.71 3.06 -8.46
N GLN A 337 32.04 2.60 -7.25
CA GLN A 337 33.17 1.72 -7.05
C GLN A 337 32.82 0.25 -7.24
N ASP A 338 31.66 -0.17 -6.72
CA ASP A 338 31.32 -1.58 -6.61
C ASP A 338 30.31 -2.05 -7.67
N TRP A 339 29.65 -1.10 -8.38
CA TRP A 339 28.55 -1.43 -9.28
C TRP A 339 28.81 -0.98 -10.73
N PRO A 340 28.29 -1.72 -11.73
CA PRO A 340 28.48 -1.38 -13.14
C PRO A 340 28.05 0.04 -13.47
N ILE A 341 28.82 0.73 -14.32
CA ILE A 341 28.66 2.14 -14.68
C ILE A 341 27.23 2.49 -15.17
N TRP A 342 26.50 1.54 -15.75
CA TRP A 342 25.12 1.76 -16.22
C TRP A 342 24.08 1.93 -15.09
N LEU A 343 24.33 1.38 -13.89
CA LEU A 343 23.52 1.62 -12.68
C LEU A 343 23.80 2.97 -12.03
N VAL A 344 24.97 3.54 -12.31
CA VAL A 344 25.45 4.79 -11.69
C VAL A 344 24.94 6.02 -12.46
N ASN A 345 24.73 5.88 -13.76
CA ASN A 345 24.33 6.97 -14.66
C ASN A 345 22.81 7.02 -14.94
N SER A 346 21.99 6.24 -14.23
CA SER A 346 20.52 6.23 -14.35
C SER A 346 19.84 7.08 -13.27
#